data_AF-S9Q583-F1
#
_entry.id   AF-S9Q583-F1
#
_cell.length_a   1.000
_cell.length_b   1.000
_cell.length_c   1.000
_cell.angle_alpha   90.00
_cell.angle_beta   90.00
_cell.angle_gamma   90.00
#
_symmetry.space_group_name_H-M   'P 1'
#
loop_
_entity.id
_entity.type
_entity.pdbx_description
1 polymer ?
#
loop_
_entity_poly.entity_id
_entity_poly.type
_entity_poly.pdbx_seq_one_letter_code
_entity_poly.pdbx_strand_id
1 'polypeptide(L)'
;MSSGTSREELQKKLHEKIDKFRSQRKLPKDTDRKALLQSRKEKAEQRAQAKKKAKAAAREAELKKGAERNAASQGKELESLDHASDSADGKPDITYGTLLLGQDKFTNGELKKSGKRKGPTDVYGAMKHLEAKRARIEKYDEEKKKKIEESDTWHRVLLQAEGKKLQDNEKLLKKTMKRKEKEKKKSSMAWLERNKAVHQTMALRQKKREENLQKRRDSKKSNKKSAKKSDKKPDKKSDKKTRKSKPSKGK
;
A
#
# COMPACT_ATOMS: atom_id res chain seq x y z
N MET A 1 23.57 -61.48 21.35
CA MET A 1 22.29 -60.77 21.57
C MET A 1 22.36 -59.45 20.84
N SER A 2 21.53 -59.28 19.80
CA SER A 2 21.54 -58.12 18.89
C SER A 2 20.87 -56.92 19.56
N SER A 3 21.67 -55.92 19.97
CA SER A 3 21.18 -54.65 20.52
C SER A 3 20.86 -53.67 19.39
N GLY A 4 19.88 -54.00 18.56
CA GLY A 4 19.24 -53.04 17.67
C GLY A 4 18.17 -52.29 18.44
N THR A 5 18.25 -50.96 18.53
CA THR A 5 17.19 -50.14 19.14
C THR A 5 15.84 -50.56 18.59
N SER A 6 14.91 -50.93 19.47
CA SER A 6 13.58 -51.42 19.08
C SER A 6 12.88 -50.39 18.19
N ARG A 7 12.20 -50.84 17.13
CA ARG A 7 11.43 -49.99 16.21
C ARG A 7 10.48 -49.04 16.96
N GLU A 8 9.93 -49.50 18.08
CA GLU A 8 9.04 -48.72 18.93
C GLU A 8 9.77 -47.56 19.62
N GLU A 9 11.02 -47.74 20.03
CA GLU A 9 11.85 -46.68 20.62
C GLU A 9 12.19 -45.59 19.61
N LEU A 10 12.43 -45.97 18.34
CA LEU A 10 12.66 -45.01 17.26
C LEU A 10 11.38 -44.24 16.93
N GLN A 11 10.22 -44.91 16.92
CA GLN A 11 8.93 -44.26 16.76
C GLN A 11 8.64 -43.28 17.90
N LYS A 12 8.87 -43.67 19.16
CA LYS A 12 8.72 -42.79 20.34
C LYS A 12 9.61 -41.55 20.23
N LYS A 13 10.91 -41.72 19.91
CA LYS A 13 11.85 -40.61 19.69
C LYS A 13 11.43 -39.68 18.54
N LEU A 14 10.87 -40.23 17.46
CA LEU A 14 10.33 -39.46 16.35
C LEU A 14 9.12 -38.62 16.79
N HIS A 15 8.15 -39.24 17.48
CA HIS A 15 6.95 -38.57 17.99
C HIS A 15 7.30 -37.43 18.95
N GLU A 16 8.20 -37.67 19.91
CA GLU A 16 8.69 -36.63 20.82
C GLU A 16 9.34 -35.46 20.08
N LYS A 17 10.12 -35.74 19.03
CA LYS A 17 10.77 -34.71 18.22
C LYS A 17 9.75 -33.91 17.41
N ILE A 18 8.72 -34.56 16.87
CA ILE A 18 7.60 -33.90 16.19
C ILE A 18 6.84 -32.99 17.15
N ASP A 19 6.57 -33.44 18.38
CA ASP A 19 5.85 -32.66 19.39
C ASP A 19 6.66 -31.45 19.90
N LYS A 20 7.99 -31.58 20.00
CA LYS A 20 8.89 -30.45 20.24
C LYS A 20 8.77 -29.39 19.14
N PHE A 21 8.73 -29.79 17.87
CA PHE A 21 8.54 -28.84 16.77
C PHE A 21 7.10 -28.28 16.67
N ARG A 22 6.09 -29.02 17.10
CA ARG A 22 4.69 -28.54 17.17
C ARG A 22 4.51 -27.50 18.28
N SER A 23 5.04 -27.77 19.47
CA SER A 23 5.02 -26.84 20.61
C SER A 23 5.81 -25.56 20.32
N GLN A 24 7.00 -25.65 19.69
CA GLN A 24 7.74 -24.46 19.24
C GLN A 24 6.94 -23.58 18.27
N ARG A 25 6.08 -24.17 17.44
CA ARG A 25 5.20 -23.44 16.52
C ARG A 25 3.86 -23.05 17.13
N LYS A 26 3.66 -23.31 18.43
CA LYS A 26 2.39 -23.11 19.15
C LYS A 26 1.19 -23.74 18.43
N LEU A 27 1.42 -24.87 17.77
CA LEU A 27 0.34 -25.66 17.16
C LEU A 27 -0.35 -26.48 18.26
N PRO A 28 -1.69 -26.46 18.35
CA PRO A 28 -2.42 -27.32 19.28
C PRO A 28 -2.17 -28.80 18.93
N LYS A 29 -2.02 -29.64 19.97
CA LYS A 29 -1.62 -31.05 19.84
C LYS A 29 -2.72 -31.95 19.26
N ASP A 30 -3.97 -31.68 19.63
CA ASP A 30 -5.13 -32.47 19.21
C ASP A 30 -6.18 -31.54 18.63
N THR A 31 -6.34 -31.60 17.32
CA THR A 31 -7.53 -31.08 16.68
C THR A 31 -7.98 -32.11 15.68
N ASP A 32 -9.10 -32.76 15.96
CA ASP A 32 -9.82 -33.52 14.95
C ASP A 32 -9.95 -32.64 13.72
N ARG A 33 -9.49 -33.15 12.57
CA ARG A 33 -9.52 -32.41 11.29
C ARG A 33 -10.93 -31.86 11.01
N LYS A 34 -11.96 -32.57 11.45
CA LYS A 34 -13.37 -32.17 11.37
C LYS A 34 -13.67 -30.93 12.25
N ALA A 35 -13.27 -30.93 13.52
CA ALA A 35 -13.45 -29.81 14.43
C ALA A 35 -12.72 -28.53 13.95
N LEU A 36 -11.54 -28.69 13.36
CA LEU A 36 -10.77 -27.55 12.81
C LEU A 36 -11.40 -26.97 11.53
N LEU A 37 -12.05 -27.80 10.72
CA LEU A 37 -12.82 -27.35 9.56
C LEU A 37 -14.12 -26.66 10.00
N GLN A 38 -14.79 -27.15 11.04
CA GLN A 38 -15.97 -26.51 11.61
C GLN A 38 -15.63 -25.13 12.21
N SER A 39 -14.58 -25.02 13.02
CA SER A 39 -14.18 -23.71 13.58
C SER A 39 -13.76 -22.70 12.51
N ARG A 40 -13.18 -23.16 11.39
CA ARG A 40 -12.90 -22.32 10.22
C ARG A 40 -14.18 -21.86 9.51
N LYS A 41 -15.18 -22.73 9.36
CA LYS A 41 -16.48 -22.37 8.77
C LYS A 41 -17.22 -21.37 9.64
N GLU A 42 -17.33 -21.62 10.94
CA GLU A 42 -17.96 -20.71 11.90
C GLU A 42 -17.29 -19.33 11.90
N LYS A 43 -15.95 -19.28 11.91
CA LYS A 43 -15.21 -18.01 11.85
C LYS A 43 -15.38 -17.28 10.51
N ALA A 44 -15.53 -18.01 9.41
CA ALA A 44 -15.82 -17.42 8.10
C ALA A 44 -17.26 -16.88 8.05
N GLU A 45 -18.23 -17.60 8.60
CA GLU A 45 -19.63 -17.19 8.71
C GLU A 45 -19.79 -15.95 9.59
N GLN A 46 -19.14 -15.91 10.76
CA GLN A 46 -19.10 -14.73 11.63
C GLN A 46 -18.53 -13.50 10.92
N ARG A 47 -17.45 -13.66 10.14
CA ARG A 47 -16.88 -12.57 9.33
C ARG A 47 -17.83 -12.12 8.22
N ALA A 48 -18.50 -13.04 7.55
CA ALA A 48 -19.48 -12.74 6.52
C ALA A 48 -20.69 -11.98 7.10
N GLN A 49 -21.19 -12.41 8.27
CA GLN A 49 -22.26 -11.75 8.99
C GLN A 49 -21.85 -10.35 9.47
N ALA A 50 -20.65 -10.18 10.04
CA ALA A 50 -20.12 -8.88 10.44
C ALA A 50 -19.99 -7.93 9.24
N LYS A 51 -19.52 -8.42 8.08
CA LYS A 51 -19.42 -7.64 6.85
C LYS A 51 -20.80 -7.23 6.32
N LYS A 52 -21.79 -8.13 6.37
CA LYS A 52 -23.19 -7.82 5.99
C LYS A 52 -23.78 -6.76 6.91
N LYS A 53 -23.63 -6.89 8.24
CA LYS A 53 -24.09 -5.92 9.23
C LYS A 53 -23.44 -4.55 9.04
N ALA A 54 -22.13 -4.50 8.81
CA ALA A 54 -21.42 -3.25 8.53
C ALA A 54 -21.88 -2.57 7.24
N LYS A 55 -22.15 -3.35 6.18
CA LYS A 55 -22.69 -2.82 4.91
C LYS A 55 -24.12 -2.29 5.07
N ALA A 56 -24.97 -2.97 5.84
CA ALA A 56 -26.32 -2.52 6.15
C ALA A 56 -26.30 -1.21 6.96
N ALA A 57 -25.48 -1.15 8.01
CA ALA A 57 -25.33 0.07 8.81
C ALA A 57 -24.79 1.27 7.99
N ALA A 58 -23.87 1.02 7.06
CA ALA A 58 -23.38 2.07 6.15
C ALA A 58 -24.48 2.57 5.20
N ARG A 59 -25.31 1.67 4.66
CA ARG A 59 -26.43 2.02 3.78
C ARG A 59 -27.51 2.81 4.53
N GLU A 60 -27.84 2.43 5.76
CA GLU A 60 -28.79 3.19 6.59
C GLU A 60 -28.26 4.58 6.95
N ALA A 61 -26.96 4.72 7.26
CA ALA A 61 -26.35 6.01 7.51
C ALA A 61 -26.35 6.92 6.25
N GLU A 62 -26.14 6.34 5.08
CA GLU A 62 -26.22 7.05 3.80
C GLU A 62 -27.65 7.50 3.48
N LEU A 63 -28.65 6.64 3.69
CA LEU A 63 -30.06 6.98 3.52
C LEU A 63 -30.52 8.07 4.48
N LYS A 64 -30.13 8.02 5.76
CA LYS A 64 -30.43 9.08 6.74
C LYS A 64 -29.82 10.41 6.33
N LYS A 65 -28.56 10.41 5.86
CA LYS A 65 -27.88 11.61 5.37
C LYS A 65 -28.46 12.13 4.05
N GLY A 66 -28.99 11.25 3.20
CA GLY A 66 -29.70 11.61 1.97
C GLY A 66 -31.08 12.22 2.25
N ALA A 67 -31.83 11.65 3.19
CA ALA A 67 -33.13 12.17 3.61
C ALA A 67 -33.00 13.56 4.27
N GLU A 68 -31.99 13.77 5.11
CA GLU A 68 -31.69 15.09 5.71
C GLU A 68 -31.34 16.15 4.66
N ARG A 69 -30.70 15.75 3.55
CA ARG A 69 -30.39 16.64 2.42
C ARG A 69 -31.61 16.95 1.55
N ASN A 70 -32.47 15.97 1.31
CA ASN A 70 -33.68 16.15 0.51
C ASN A 70 -34.78 16.92 1.27
N ALA A 71 -34.87 16.77 2.58
CA ALA A 71 -35.76 17.59 3.41
C ALA A 71 -35.37 19.08 3.41
N ALA A 72 -34.09 19.39 3.17
CA ALA A 72 -33.60 20.76 3.04
C ALA A 72 -33.78 21.36 1.62
N SER A 73 -34.23 20.58 0.63
CA SER A 73 -34.32 21.00 -0.78
C SER A 73 -35.73 21.02 -1.38
N GLN A 74 -36.79 20.77 -0.59
CA GLN A 74 -38.18 20.87 -1.06
C GLN A 74 -38.67 22.32 -1.11
N GLY A 75 -38.08 23.12 -2.00
CA GLY A 75 -38.49 24.51 -2.21
C GLY A 75 -37.90 25.11 -3.47
N LYS A 76 -38.18 24.52 -4.64
CA LYS A 76 -38.19 25.21 -5.95
C LYS A 76 -38.60 24.23 -7.05
N GLU A 77 -39.90 24.20 -7.31
CA GLU A 77 -40.45 23.86 -8.62
C GLU A 77 -40.27 25.10 -9.52
N LEU A 78 -39.75 24.93 -10.74
CA LEU A 78 -39.63 26.02 -11.71
C LEU A 78 -39.92 25.49 -13.11
N GLU A 79 -40.94 26.08 -13.68
CA GLU A 79 -41.57 25.84 -14.97
C GLU A 79 -40.59 25.92 -16.14
N SER A 80 -40.84 25.07 -17.13
CA SER A 80 -40.28 25.15 -18.47
C SER A 80 -40.95 26.29 -19.26
N LEU A 81 -40.18 27.31 -19.66
CA LEU A 81 -40.61 28.30 -20.64
C LEU A 81 -40.23 27.85 -22.06
N ASP A 82 -41.26 27.57 -22.85
CA ASP A 82 -41.19 27.33 -24.29
C ASP A 82 -41.06 28.69 -25.00
N HIS A 83 -40.00 28.89 -25.78
CA HIS A 83 -39.87 30.06 -26.66
C HIS A 83 -40.09 29.62 -28.11
N ALA A 84 -41.28 29.92 -28.63
CA ALA A 84 -41.57 29.92 -30.05
C ALA A 84 -40.98 31.20 -30.67
N SER A 85 -40.22 31.06 -31.76
CA SER A 85 -39.85 32.19 -32.61
C SER A 85 -40.26 31.88 -34.05
N ASP A 86 -41.26 32.64 -34.49
CA ASP A 86 -41.69 32.85 -35.86
C ASP A 86 -40.66 33.72 -36.60
N SER A 87 -40.26 33.33 -37.81
CA SER A 87 -39.65 34.19 -38.83
C SER A 87 -39.65 33.50 -40.19
N ALA A 88 -40.36 34.13 -41.13
CA ALA A 88 -40.58 33.71 -42.50
C ALA A 88 -39.36 33.88 -43.42
N ASP A 89 -39.36 33.04 -44.47
CA ASP A 89 -38.67 33.15 -45.76
C ASP A 89 -37.16 33.41 -45.82
N GLY A 90 -36.43 32.32 -46.09
CA GLY A 90 -35.07 32.37 -46.66
C GLY A 90 -34.19 31.19 -46.28
N LYS A 91 -34.45 30.00 -46.85
CA LYS A 91 -33.65 28.75 -46.77
C LYS A 91 -33.25 28.33 -45.34
N PRO A 92 -33.71 27.18 -44.81
CA PRO A 92 -33.20 26.70 -43.53
C PRO A 92 -31.73 26.28 -43.72
N ASP A 93 -30.80 27.19 -43.47
CA ASP A 93 -29.42 26.84 -43.18
C ASP A 93 -29.46 26.22 -41.78
N ILE A 94 -29.72 24.91 -41.74
CA ILE A 94 -29.80 24.12 -40.51
C ILE A 94 -28.39 24.08 -39.93
N THR A 95 -28.05 25.13 -39.21
CA THR A 95 -26.91 25.14 -38.31
C THR A 95 -27.36 24.39 -37.06
N TYR A 96 -26.87 23.16 -36.89
CA TYR A 96 -27.01 22.45 -35.62
C TYR A 96 -26.33 23.32 -34.57
N GLY A 97 -27.13 23.98 -33.72
CA GLY A 97 -26.63 24.82 -32.65
C GLY A 97 -25.60 24.05 -31.85
N THR A 98 -24.33 24.43 -31.99
CA THR A 98 -23.25 23.81 -31.23
C THR A 98 -23.42 24.26 -29.79
N LEU A 99 -23.90 23.35 -28.94
CA LEU A 99 -24.02 23.61 -27.50
C LEU A 99 -22.60 23.72 -26.93
N LEU A 100 -22.10 24.95 -26.80
CA LEU A 100 -20.84 25.26 -26.12
C LEU A 100 -21.00 24.98 -24.62
N LEU A 101 -20.63 23.77 -24.20
CA LEU A 101 -20.68 23.39 -22.79
C LEU A 101 -19.40 23.85 -22.07
N GLY A 102 -19.44 25.02 -21.44
CA GLY A 102 -18.38 25.50 -20.53
C GLY A 102 -17.73 26.83 -20.94
N GLN A 103 -16.40 26.92 -20.84
CA GLN A 103 -15.63 28.16 -21.09
C GLN A 103 -15.13 28.30 -22.54
N ASP A 104 -15.47 27.36 -23.42
CA ASP A 104 -14.99 27.37 -24.80
C ASP A 104 -15.74 28.43 -25.60
N LYS A 105 -14.99 29.31 -26.26
CA LYS A 105 -15.54 30.44 -27.02
C LYS A 105 -15.27 30.20 -28.50
N PHE A 106 -16.31 30.27 -29.32
CA PHE A 106 -16.13 30.41 -30.76
C PHE A 106 -15.81 31.87 -31.04
N THR A 107 -14.61 32.15 -31.55
CA THR A 107 -14.25 33.50 -32.01
C THR A 107 -13.57 33.36 -33.36
N ASN A 108 -14.02 34.11 -34.37
CA ASN A 108 -13.47 34.11 -35.73
C ASN A 108 -13.50 32.73 -36.42
N GLY A 109 -14.62 32.00 -36.32
CA GLY A 109 -14.79 30.71 -37.02
C GLY A 109 -13.99 29.53 -36.44
N GLU A 110 -13.23 29.74 -35.36
CA GLU A 110 -12.48 28.67 -34.68
C GLU A 110 -12.91 28.50 -33.21
N LEU A 111 -12.94 27.24 -32.76
CA LEU A 111 -13.19 26.89 -31.36
C LEU A 111 -11.95 27.18 -30.51
N LYS A 112 -11.94 28.31 -29.80
CA LYS A 112 -10.91 28.57 -28.78
C LYS A 112 -11.22 27.77 -27.53
N LYS A 113 -10.51 26.65 -27.39
CA LYS A 113 -10.47 25.88 -26.14
C LYS A 113 -10.00 26.79 -25.00
N SER A 114 -10.75 26.79 -23.91
CA SER A 114 -10.35 27.47 -22.69
C SER A 114 -8.95 27.02 -22.28
N GLY A 115 -8.02 27.97 -22.15
CA GLY A 115 -6.62 27.68 -21.86
C GLY A 115 -6.43 26.95 -20.52
N LYS A 116 -5.25 26.36 -20.32
CA LYS A 116 -4.88 25.69 -19.06
C LYS A 116 -5.27 26.57 -17.86
N ARG A 117 -5.93 25.96 -16.87
CA ARG A 117 -6.42 26.63 -15.67
C ARG A 117 -5.32 27.50 -15.07
N LYS A 118 -5.57 28.81 -14.94
CA LYS A 118 -4.66 29.72 -14.24
C LYS A 118 -4.71 29.43 -12.74
N GLY A 119 -3.57 29.09 -12.14
CA GLY A 119 -3.42 28.90 -10.70
C GLY A 119 -2.31 27.91 -10.35
N PRO A 120 -1.89 27.85 -9.07
CA PRO A 120 -0.90 26.88 -8.62
C PRO A 120 -1.42 25.44 -8.78
N THR A 121 -0.76 24.66 -9.64
CA THR A 121 -1.10 23.23 -9.82
C THR A 121 -0.57 22.36 -8.68
N ASP A 122 0.48 22.79 -7.98
CA ASP A 122 1.08 22.04 -6.87
C ASP A 122 0.63 22.53 -5.48
N VAL A 123 0.61 21.60 -4.52
CA VAL A 123 0.19 21.80 -3.12
C VAL A 123 1.06 22.84 -2.42
N TYR A 124 2.38 22.83 -2.67
CA TYR A 124 3.30 23.82 -2.09
C TYR A 124 3.04 25.21 -2.67
N GLY A 125 2.79 25.29 -3.98
CA GLY A 125 2.43 26.54 -4.66
C GLY A 125 1.10 27.10 -4.16
N ALA A 126 0.09 26.24 -3.98
CA ALA A 126 -1.21 26.63 -3.43
C ALA A 126 -1.06 27.19 -2.00
N MET A 127 -0.23 26.58 -1.17
CA MET A 127 0.04 27.05 0.18
C MET A 127 0.74 28.42 0.16
N LYS A 128 1.80 28.58 -0.64
CA LYS A 128 2.50 29.87 -0.80
C LYS A 128 1.57 30.97 -1.32
N HIS A 129 0.65 30.63 -2.22
CA HIS A 129 -0.35 31.57 -2.71
C HIS A 129 -1.32 32.02 -1.61
N LEU A 130 -1.73 31.12 -0.71
CA LEU A 130 -2.55 31.49 0.45
C LEU A 130 -1.81 32.41 1.41
N GLU A 131 -0.54 32.12 1.70
CA GLU A 131 0.30 32.99 2.53
C GLU A 131 0.46 34.37 1.90
N ALA A 132 0.74 34.43 0.60
CA ALA A 132 0.84 35.69 -0.13
C ALA A 132 -0.50 36.46 -0.13
N LYS A 133 -1.63 35.76 -0.27
CA LYS A 133 -2.96 36.38 -0.21
C LYS A 133 -3.24 36.94 1.19
N ARG A 134 -2.91 36.19 2.26
CA ARG A 134 -3.04 36.66 3.65
C ARG A 134 -2.18 37.87 3.94
N ALA A 135 -0.89 37.80 3.60
CA ALA A 135 0.04 38.91 3.76
C ALA A 135 -0.39 40.15 2.97
N ARG A 136 -1.11 39.99 1.85
CA ARG A 136 -1.69 41.11 1.11
C ARG A 136 -2.92 41.69 1.80
N ILE A 137 -3.82 40.84 2.31
CA ILE A 137 -5.02 41.27 3.04
C ILE A 137 -4.64 41.99 4.33
N GLU A 138 -3.64 41.49 5.06
CA GLU A 138 -3.14 42.05 6.31
C GLU A 138 -2.70 43.52 6.19
N LYS A 139 -2.20 43.94 5.02
CA LYS A 139 -1.74 45.31 4.72
C LYS A 139 -2.86 46.34 4.57
N TYR A 140 -4.12 45.92 4.41
CA TYR A 140 -5.25 46.84 4.24
C TYR A 140 -5.95 47.16 5.57
N ASP A 141 -6.71 48.26 5.59
CA ASP A 141 -7.54 48.67 6.71
C ASP A 141 -8.71 47.69 6.96
N GLU A 142 -9.24 47.65 8.17
CA GLU A 142 -10.28 46.68 8.58
C GLU A 142 -11.56 46.76 7.73
N GLU A 143 -11.97 47.96 7.32
CA GLU A 143 -13.13 48.15 6.43
C GLU A 143 -12.90 47.56 5.04
N LYS A 144 -11.68 47.75 4.50
CA LYS A 144 -11.30 47.19 3.19
C LYS A 144 -11.15 45.68 3.28
N LYS A 145 -10.62 45.15 4.40
CA LYS A 145 -10.55 43.70 4.67
C LYS A 145 -11.92 43.05 4.61
N LYS A 146 -12.91 43.59 5.32
CA LYS A 146 -14.29 43.07 5.31
C LYS A 146 -14.92 43.08 3.91
N LYS A 147 -14.77 44.18 3.16
CA LYS A 147 -15.24 44.29 1.77
C LYS A 147 -14.58 43.25 0.86
N ILE A 148 -13.28 43.03 1.01
CA ILE A 148 -12.53 42.02 0.24
C ILE A 148 -13.01 40.61 0.61
N GLU A 149 -13.18 40.31 1.90
CA GLU A 149 -13.67 39.02 2.37
C GLU A 149 -15.08 38.71 1.85
N GLU A 150 -16.01 39.67 1.94
CA GLU A 150 -17.35 39.56 1.36
C GLU A 150 -17.27 39.29 -0.14
N SER A 151 -16.50 40.08 -0.89
CA SER A 151 -16.33 39.86 -2.33
C SER A 151 -15.73 38.48 -2.63
N ASP A 152 -14.72 38.04 -1.90
CA ASP A 152 -14.06 36.74 -2.06
C ASP A 152 -15.04 35.58 -1.78
N THR A 153 -15.93 35.71 -0.80
CA THR A 153 -16.92 34.69 -0.49
C THR A 153 -17.91 34.52 -1.63
N TRP A 154 -18.43 35.61 -2.20
CA TRP A 154 -19.34 35.56 -3.35
C TRP A 154 -18.66 35.01 -4.60
N HIS A 155 -17.44 35.45 -4.89
CA HIS A 155 -16.65 34.91 -6.01
C HIS A 155 -16.39 33.42 -5.84
N ARG A 156 -16.08 32.96 -4.62
CA ARG A 156 -15.90 31.54 -4.33
C ARG A 156 -17.18 30.74 -4.57
N VAL A 157 -18.33 31.23 -4.12
CA VAL A 157 -19.62 30.56 -4.34
C VAL A 157 -19.92 30.46 -5.84
N LEU A 158 -19.71 31.54 -6.59
CA LEU A 158 -19.91 31.57 -8.03
C LEU A 158 -19.01 30.57 -8.76
N LEU A 159 -17.70 30.53 -8.42
CA LEU A 159 -16.76 29.56 -9.01
C LEU A 159 -17.12 28.11 -8.65
N GLN A 160 -17.63 27.87 -7.43
CA GLN A 160 -18.09 26.55 -7.03
C GLN A 160 -19.36 26.13 -7.77
N ALA A 161 -20.29 27.06 -8.01
CA ALA A 161 -21.49 26.83 -8.83
C ALA A 161 -21.14 26.54 -10.29
N GLU A 162 -20.10 27.20 -10.84
CA GLU A 162 -19.52 26.88 -12.15
C GLU A 162 -18.86 25.48 -12.19
N GLY A 163 -18.67 24.83 -11.03
CA GLY A 163 -18.04 23.50 -10.93
C GLY A 163 -16.51 23.54 -10.82
N LYS A 164 -15.90 24.72 -10.61
CA LYS A 164 -14.46 24.83 -10.36
C LYS A 164 -14.13 24.39 -8.92
N LYS A 165 -13.27 23.37 -8.80
CA LYS A 165 -12.78 22.84 -7.52
C LYS A 165 -11.69 23.76 -6.95
N LEU A 166 -12.06 24.59 -5.98
CA LEU A 166 -11.14 25.51 -5.29
C LEU A 166 -10.36 24.77 -4.18
N GLN A 167 -9.02 24.85 -4.17
CA GLN A 167 -8.15 24.16 -3.20
C GLN A 167 -7.43 25.13 -2.25
N ASP A 168 -8.22 25.92 -1.51
CA ASP A 168 -7.70 27.07 -0.75
C ASP A 168 -7.72 26.83 0.78
N ASN A 169 -8.01 25.60 1.23
CA ASN A 169 -8.12 25.28 2.65
C ASN A 169 -6.77 24.88 3.24
N GLU A 170 -6.19 25.73 4.10
CA GLU A 170 -4.87 25.49 4.70
C GLU A 170 -4.73 24.16 5.45
N LYS A 171 -5.72 23.83 6.30
CA LYS A 171 -5.70 22.57 7.07
C LYS A 171 -5.65 21.36 6.13
N LEU A 172 -6.27 21.46 4.96
CA LEU A 172 -6.31 20.39 3.97
C LEU A 172 -5.00 20.35 3.18
N LEU A 173 -4.46 21.51 2.77
CA LEU A 173 -3.16 21.61 2.09
C LEU A 173 -2.00 21.11 2.96
N LYS A 174 -1.98 21.46 4.25
CA LYS A 174 -0.99 20.93 5.21
C LYS A 174 -1.09 19.41 5.35
N LYS A 175 -2.32 18.85 5.34
CA LYS A 175 -2.54 17.40 5.38
C LYS A 175 -2.09 16.71 4.09
N THR A 176 -2.38 17.29 2.92
CA THR A 176 -1.94 16.72 1.64
C THR A 176 -0.43 16.77 1.49
N MET A 177 0.21 17.87 1.92
CA MET A 177 1.67 17.98 1.99
C MET A 177 2.28 16.86 2.84
N LYS A 178 1.80 16.68 4.08
CA LYS A 178 2.25 15.58 4.96
C LYS A 178 2.01 14.18 4.37
N ARG A 179 0.93 13.98 3.59
CA ARG A 179 0.68 12.71 2.89
C ARG A 179 1.70 12.48 1.79
N LYS A 180 1.96 13.49 0.94
CA LYS A 180 2.99 13.42 -0.12
C LYS A 180 4.36 13.13 0.48
N GLU A 181 4.75 13.80 1.57
CA GLU A 181 6.01 13.54 2.26
C GLU A 181 6.10 12.10 2.80
N LYS A 182 5.02 11.59 3.42
CA LYS A 182 4.98 10.20 3.91
C LYS A 182 5.10 9.19 2.77
N GLU A 183 4.47 9.46 1.63
CA GLU A 183 4.59 8.63 0.43
C GLU A 183 6.02 8.61 -0.09
N LYS A 184 6.68 9.77 -0.19
CA LYS A 184 8.08 9.87 -0.59
C LYS A 184 9.03 9.19 0.39
N LYS A 185 8.78 9.30 1.70
CA LYS A 185 9.53 8.56 2.74
C LYS A 185 9.37 7.06 2.57
N LYS A 186 8.15 6.55 2.32
CA LYS A 186 7.90 5.13 2.06
C LYS A 186 8.63 4.64 0.81
N SER A 187 8.56 5.40 -0.29
CA SER A 187 9.25 5.02 -1.53
C SER A 187 10.77 5.03 -1.37
N SER A 188 11.31 6.02 -0.65
CA SER A 188 12.74 6.10 -0.34
C SER A 188 13.19 4.89 0.50
N MET A 189 12.48 4.58 1.58
CA MET A 189 12.78 3.41 2.42
C MET A 189 12.71 2.09 1.64
N ALA A 190 11.68 1.93 0.79
CA ALA A 190 11.54 0.73 -0.04
C ALA A 190 12.70 0.59 -1.04
N TRP A 191 13.18 1.70 -1.62
CA TRP A 191 14.35 1.69 -2.49
C TRP A 191 15.64 1.35 -1.74
N LEU A 192 15.84 1.92 -0.55
CA LEU A 192 16.98 1.59 0.30
C LEU A 192 16.98 0.11 0.70
N GLU A 193 15.82 -0.45 1.05
CA GLU A 193 15.66 -1.87 1.36
C GLU A 193 15.98 -2.76 0.16
N ARG A 194 15.49 -2.41 -1.04
CA ARG A 194 15.83 -3.13 -2.29
C ARG A 194 17.33 -3.11 -2.54
N ASN A 195 17.98 -1.96 -2.42
CA ASN A 195 19.43 -1.85 -2.62
C ASN A 195 20.19 -2.69 -1.58
N LYS A 196 19.79 -2.64 -0.30
CA LYS A 196 20.35 -3.51 0.74
C LYS A 196 20.18 -4.99 0.41
N ALA A 197 19.01 -5.40 -0.06
CA ALA A 197 18.75 -6.78 -0.46
C ALA A 197 19.64 -7.20 -1.64
N VAL A 198 19.82 -6.34 -2.65
CA VAL A 198 20.74 -6.58 -3.76
C VAL A 198 22.17 -6.78 -3.26
N HIS A 199 22.68 -5.85 -2.44
CA HIS A 199 24.03 -5.97 -1.87
C HIS A 199 24.20 -7.24 -1.01
N GLN A 200 23.20 -7.59 -0.20
CA GLN A 200 23.22 -8.82 0.58
C GLN A 200 23.25 -10.07 -0.32
N THR A 201 22.44 -10.11 -1.37
CA THR A 201 22.45 -11.26 -2.31
C THR A 201 23.78 -11.39 -3.05
N MET A 202 24.40 -10.26 -3.44
CA MET A 202 25.75 -10.25 -4.04
C MET A 202 26.80 -10.76 -3.05
N ALA A 203 26.79 -10.25 -1.81
CA ALA A 203 27.71 -10.68 -0.76
C ALA A 203 27.55 -12.17 -0.42
N LEU A 204 26.32 -12.67 -0.34
CA LEU A 204 26.06 -14.10 -0.11
C LEU A 204 26.58 -14.97 -1.27
N ARG A 205 26.45 -14.53 -2.51
CA ARG A 205 27.01 -15.24 -3.68
C ARG A 205 28.54 -15.25 -3.65
N GLN A 206 29.15 -14.13 -3.29
CA GLN A 206 30.61 -14.03 -3.13
C GLN A 206 31.11 -14.94 -2.01
N LYS A 207 30.50 -14.90 -0.82
CA LYS A 207 30.81 -15.80 0.31
C LYS A 207 30.71 -17.26 -0.06
N LYS A 208 29.63 -17.68 -0.74
CA LYS A 208 29.49 -19.05 -1.25
C LYS A 208 30.62 -19.45 -2.21
N ARG A 209 31.06 -18.53 -3.07
CA ARG A 209 32.18 -18.77 -3.99
C ARG A 209 33.50 -18.91 -3.23
N GLU A 210 33.76 -18.06 -2.25
CA GLU A 210 34.95 -18.12 -1.39
C GLU A 210 34.99 -19.43 -0.59
N GLU A 211 33.89 -19.82 0.04
CA GLU A 211 33.77 -21.10 0.75
C GLU A 211 34.02 -22.29 -0.17
N ASN A 212 33.47 -22.27 -1.40
CA ASN A 212 33.70 -23.34 -2.38
C ASN A 212 35.17 -23.38 -2.85
N LEU A 213 35.81 -22.22 -3.04
CA LEU A 213 37.23 -22.14 -3.39
C LEU A 213 38.13 -22.60 -2.24
N GLN A 214 37.79 -22.26 -0.99
CA GLN A 214 38.47 -22.73 0.21
C GLN A 214 38.35 -24.26 0.31
N LYS A 215 37.15 -24.82 0.20
CA LYS A 215 36.93 -26.29 0.18
C LYS A 215 37.76 -26.98 -0.91
N ARG A 216 37.87 -26.39 -2.12
CA ARG A 216 38.73 -26.91 -3.20
C ARG A 216 40.22 -26.81 -2.88
N ARG A 217 40.66 -25.75 -2.19
CA ARG A 217 42.05 -25.60 -1.75
C ARG A 217 42.39 -26.61 -0.65
N ASP A 218 41.48 -26.81 0.29
CA ASP A 218 41.67 -27.73 1.42
C ASP A 218 41.66 -29.19 0.96
N SER A 219 40.78 -29.58 0.02
CA SER A 219 40.78 -30.92 -0.57
C SER A 219 42.05 -31.23 -1.37
N LYS A 220 42.59 -30.24 -2.10
CA LYS A 220 43.91 -30.37 -2.76
C LYS A 220 45.04 -30.55 -1.74
N LYS A 221 45.03 -29.78 -0.64
CA LYS A 221 46.02 -29.92 0.44
C LYS A 221 45.91 -31.26 1.17
N SER A 222 44.70 -31.78 1.39
CA SER A 222 44.50 -33.10 2.03
C SER A 222 44.93 -34.24 1.11
N ASN A 223 44.62 -34.18 -0.20
CA ASN A 223 45.06 -35.19 -1.17
C ASN A 223 46.58 -35.22 -1.33
N LYS A 224 47.27 -34.07 -1.24
CA LYS A 224 48.74 -34.02 -1.26
C LYS A 224 49.37 -34.60 0.02
N LYS A 225 48.65 -34.57 1.16
CA LYS A 225 49.09 -35.20 2.42
C LYS A 225 48.77 -36.70 2.49
N SER A 226 47.71 -37.19 1.85
CA SER A 226 47.40 -38.62 1.77
C SER A 226 48.27 -39.35 0.75
N ALA A 227 48.60 -38.73 -0.40
CA ALA A 227 49.54 -39.30 -1.37
C ALA A 227 50.98 -39.42 -0.82
N LYS A 228 51.36 -38.62 0.19
CA LYS A 228 52.67 -38.71 0.84
C LYS A 228 52.72 -39.74 1.99
N LYS A 229 51.61 -40.43 2.29
CA LYS A 229 51.53 -41.48 3.33
C LYS A 229 51.35 -42.89 2.78
N SER A 230 51.24 -43.08 1.47
CA SER A 230 51.09 -44.42 0.85
C SER A 230 52.41 -45.16 0.60
N ASP A 231 53.59 -44.55 0.80
CA ASP A 231 54.90 -45.20 0.58
C ASP A 231 55.58 -45.78 1.83
N LYS A 232 54.81 -46.16 2.85
CA LYS A 232 55.40 -46.99 3.92
C LYS A 232 54.38 -48.00 4.45
N LYS A 233 54.47 -49.22 3.89
CA LYS A 233 53.92 -50.43 4.52
C LYS A 233 54.38 -50.46 5.99
N PRO A 234 53.48 -50.60 6.98
CA PRO A 234 53.83 -51.19 8.24
C PRO A 234 53.40 -52.65 8.24
N ASP A 235 54.41 -53.49 8.46
CA ASP A 235 54.29 -54.90 8.74
C ASP A 235 53.48 -55.15 10.03
N LYS A 236 52.79 -56.29 10.05
CA LYS A 236 52.23 -57.07 11.17
C LYS A 236 52.25 -56.45 12.60
N LYS A 237 51.08 -56.33 13.24
CA LYS A 237 50.67 -57.13 14.43
C LYS A 237 49.40 -56.58 15.08
N SER A 238 48.57 -57.54 15.49
CA SER A 238 47.41 -57.45 16.37
C SER A 238 47.63 -56.51 17.57
N ASP A 239 46.66 -55.63 17.85
CA ASP A 239 46.23 -55.50 19.25
C ASP A 239 44.80 -54.97 19.41
N LYS A 240 44.07 -55.64 20.29
CA LYS A 240 42.66 -55.47 20.62
C LYS A 240 42.61 -54.62 21.89
N LYS A 241 42.22 -53.34 21.83
CA LYS A 241 41.86 -52.57 23.04
C LYS A 241 40.86 -51.43 22.77
N THR A 242 39.62 -51.74 23.14
CA THR A 242 38.54 -50.90 23.70
C THR A 242 38.75 -49.37 23.74
N ARG A 243 37.81 -48.62 23.13
CA ARG A 243 37.62 -47.19 23.42
C ARG A 243 36.37 -46.98 24.27
N LYS A 244 36.62 -46.71 25.56
CA LYS A 244 35.68 -46.15 26.53
C LYS A 244 35.09 -44.83 25.99
N SER A 245 33.78 -44.69 26.15
CA SER A 245 33.03 -43.44 26.10
C SER A 245 33.58 -42.42 27.11
N LYS A 246 33.54 -41.13 26.75
CA LYS A 246 33.76 -40.01 27.68
C LYS A 246 32.56 -39.05 27.63
N PRO A 247 32.15 -38.49 28.78
CA PRO A 247 30.78 -38.06 28.99
C PRO A 247 30.54 -36.59 28.64
N SER A 248 29.30 -36.32 28.25
CA SER A 248 28.69 -35.00 28.18
C SER A 248 28.70 -34.34 29.57
N LYS A 249 29.37 -33.18 29.71
CA LYS A 249 29.19 -32.27 30.85
C LYS A 249 28.14 -31.24 30.47
N GLY A 250 27.01 -31.31 31.16
CA GLY A 250 26.02 -30.23 31.21
C GLY A 250 26.41 -29.17 32.23
N LYS A 251 26.06 -27.93 31.90
CA LYS A 251 25.46 -26.94 32.79
C LYS A 251 24.49 -26.12 31.96
#